data_AF-A0A7J5EWQ3-F1
#
_entry.id   AF-A0A7J5EWQ3-F1
#
_cell.length_a   1.000
_cell.length_b   1.000
_cell.length_c   1.000
_cell.angle_alpha   90.00
_cell.angle_beta   90.00
_cell.angle_gamma   90.00
#
_symmetry.space_group_name_H-M   'P 1'
#
loop_
_entity.id
_entity.type
_entity.pdbx_description
1 polymer ?
#
loop_
_entity_poly.entity_id
_entity_poly.type
_entity_poly.pdbx_seq_one_letter_code
_entity_poly.pdbx_strand_id
1 'polypeptide(L)'
;MRSSPAWLLLLAAAGCGVETDDRPATFSYIHEAIIVPSCATAACHSTQNHISGVDMQDRAAAYAEWDDVDAKEFSAIYGLIGGEVDTSAVVLPEAGRMPLDSPLPEADILLIGRWIDDGAENN
;
A
#
# COMPACT_ATOMS: atom_id res chain seq x y z
N MET A 1 -34.58 51.05 16.13
CA MET A 1 -35.01 49.67 16.46
C MET A 1 -34.50 48.77 15.33
N ARG A 2 -33.39 48.06 15.58
CA ARG A 2 -32.76 47.16 14.59
C ARG A 2 -33.17 45.74 14.93
N SER A 3 -33.90 45.09 14.04
CA SER A 3 -34.23 43.67 14.13
C SER A 3 -33.46 42.94 13.04
N SER A 4 -32.40 42.25 13.42
CA SER A 4 -31.72 41.27 12.55
C SER A 4 -32.40 39.91 12.73
N PRO A 5 -32.81 39.21 11.67
CA PRO A 5 -33.01 37.78 11.76
C PRO A 5 -31.66 37.10 11.52
N ALA A 6 -31.15 36.49 12.60
CA ALA A 6 -30.27 35.35 12.51
C ALA A 6 -31.04 34.16 11.87
N TRP A 7 -30.31 33.09 11.58
CA TRP A 7 -30.78 31.77 11.13
C TRP A 7 -30.91 31.59 9.61
N LEU A 8 -29.90 30.95 9.01
CA LEU A 8 -29.97 29.50 8.80
C LEU A 8 -28.57 28.94 8.54
N LEU A 9 -28.13 28.12 9.49
CA LEU A 9 -27.03 27.18 9.34
C LEU A 9 -27.33 26.24 8.17
N LEU A 10 -26.44 26.20 7.19
CA LEU A 10 -26.26 25.06 6.29
C LEU A 10 -24.90 24.43 6.66
N LEU A 11 -24.93 23.59 7.69
CA LEU A 11 -23.86 22.64 7.98
C LEU A 11 -23.86 21.59 6.87
N ALA A 12 -23.00 21.76 5.87
CA ALA A 12 -22.61 20.70 4.96
C ALA A 12 -21.68 19.73 5.73
N ALA A 13 -22.28 18.87 6.55
CA ALA A 13 -21.60 17.76 7.22
C ALA A 13 -22.09 16.44 6.59
N ALA A 14 -21.59 16.13 5.40
CA ALA A 14 -21.70 14.80 4.80
C ALA A 14 -20.59 14.64 3.76
N GLY A 15 -19.56 13.88 4.11
CA GLY A 15 -18.45 13.63 3.19
C GLY A 15 -17.14 13.12 3.78
N CYS A 16 -17.05 12.82 5.08
CA CYS A 16 -16.00 11.92 5.59
C CYS A 16 -16.60 10.51 5.72
N GLY A 17 -17.09 9.98 4.59
CA GLY A 17 -17.30 8.54 4.48
C GLY A 17 -15.92 7.93 4.30
N VAL A 18 -15.49 7.11 5.25
CA VAL A 18 -14.46 6.11 4.96
C VAL A 18 -15.13 5.23 3.92
N GLU A 19 -14.90 5.50 2.63
CA GLU A 19 -15.40 4.61 1.59
C GLU A 19 -14.71 3.28 1.86
N THR A 20 -15.50 2.25 2.20
CA THR A 20 -14.96 0.93 2.40
C THR A 20 -14.37 0.49 1.07
N ASP A 21 -13.06 0.25 1.07
CA ASP A 21 -12.39 -0.24 -0.12
C ASP A 21 -12.80 -1.70 -0.35
N ASP A 22 -13.75 -1.89 -1.27
CA ASP A 22 -14.38 -3.17 -1.61
C ASP A 22 -13.48 -4.07 -2.49
N ARG A 23 -12.24 -3.67 -2.76
CA ARG A 23 -11.30 -4.47 -3.54
C ARG A 23 -10.92 -5.75 -2.78
N PRO A 24 -10.72 -6.89 -3.47
CA PRO A 24 -10.29 -8.12 -2.83
C PRO A 24 -8.90 -7.97 -2.20
N ALA A 25 -8.80 -8.21 -0.90
CA ALA A 25 -7.54 -8.27 -0.16
C ALA A 25 -6.85 -9.64 -0.36
N THR A 26 -6.67 -10.03 -1.62
CA THR A 26 -6.02 -11.28 -2.04
C THR A 26 -4.70 -10.97 -2.72
N PHE A 27 -3.69 -11.82 -2.56
CA PHE A 27 -2.40 -11.59 -3.20
C PHE A 27 -2.52 -11.53 -4.73
N SER A 28 -3.36 -12.36 -5.34
CA SER A 28 -3.56 -12.35 -6.79
C SER A 28 -4.09 -11.01 -7.31
N TYR A 29 -5.07 -10.42 -6.62
CA TYR A 29 -5.56 -9.09 -6.96
C TYR A 29 -4.50 -8.01 -6.77
N ILE A 30 -3.83 -8.00 -5.60
CA ILE A 30 -2.77 -7.03 -5.28
C ILE A 30 -1.63 -7.11 -6.30
N HIS A 31 -1.23 -8.32 -6.69
CA HIS A 31 -0.16 -8.53 -7.66
C HIS A 31 -0.50 -7.90 -9.00
N GLU A 32 -1.65 -8.25 -9.56
CA GLU A 32 -2.07 -7.80 -10.90
C GLU A 32 -2.43 -6.30 -10.93
N ALA A 33 -3.16 -5.82 -9.92
CA ALA A 33 -3.71 -4.47 -9.92
C ALA A 33 -2.75 -3.41 -9.37
N ILE A 34 -1.77 -3.81 -8.55
CA ILE A 34 -0.91 -2.87 -7.81
C ILE A 34 0.58 -3.14 -8.05
N ILE A 35 1.06 -4.36 -7.75
CA ILE A 35 2.51 -4.65 -7.81
C ILE A 35 3.03 -4.58 -9.25
N VAL A 36 2.35 -5.23 -10.19
CA VAL A 36 2.78 -5.25 -11.60
C VAL A 36 2.88 -3.84 -12.20
N PRO A 37 1.85 -2.97 -12.13
CA PRO A 37 1.94 -1.65 -12.71
C PRO A 37 2.86 -0.68 -11.96
N SER A 38 3.03 -0.83 -10.64
CA SER A 38 3.74 0.15 -9.81
C SER A 38 5.19 -0.23 -9.50
N CYS A 39 5.52 -1.52 -9.48
CA CYS A 39 6.82 -2.03 -9.07
C CYS A 39 7.52 -2.79 -10.20
N ALA A 40 6.76 -3.57 -10.98
CA ALA A 40 7.29 -4.47 -12.00
C ALA A 40 7.44 -3.82 -13.39
N THR A 41 7.78 -2.52 -13.43
CA THR A 41 8.03 -1.85 -14.70
C THR A 41 9.33 -2.35 -15.33
N ALA A 42 9.46 -2.22 -16.66
CA ALA A 42 10.65 -2.66 -17.39
C ALA A 42 11.97 -2.03 -16.87
N ALA A 43 11.89 -0.89 -16.17
CA ALA A 43 13.04 -0.18 -15.62
C ALA A 43 13.30 -0.47 -14.12
N CYS A 44 12.44 -1.23 -13.43
CA CYS A 44 12.50 -1.37 -11.96
C CYS A 44 12.67 -2.83 -11.51
N HIS A 45 11.60 -3.54 -11.12
CA HIS A 45 11.64 -4.91 -10.59
C HIS A 45 10.87 -5.87 -11.49
N SER A 46 11.23 -5.93 -12.77
CA SER A 46 10.61 -6.83 -13.75
C SER A 46 11.42 -8.11 -13.93
N THR A 47 10.85 -9.12 -14.59
CA THR A 47 11.57 -10.35 -14.95
C THR A 47 12.76 -10.11 -15.91
N GLN A 48 12.87 -8.90 -16.48
CA GLN A 48 14.00 -8.52 -17.33
C GLN A 48 15.01 -7.65 -16.59
N ASN A 49 14.53 -6.80 -15.68
CA ASN A 49 15.36 -5.88 -14.92
C ASN A 49 15.10 -6.13 -13.44
N HIS A 50 15.88 -7.04 -12.86
CA HIS A 50 15.79 -7.46 -11.46
C HIS A 50 16.63 -6.53 -10.59
N ILE A 51 16.24 -5.25 -10.44
CA ILE A 51 17.01 -4.33 -9.58
C ILE A 51 17.09 -4.91 -8.18
N SER A 52 18.31 -4.96 -7.65
CA SER A 52 18.63 -5.57 -6.35
C SER A 52 18.25 -7.05 -6.23
N GLY A 53 18.11 -7.77 -7.35
CA GLY A 53 17.76 -9.20 -7.38
C GLY A 53 16.28 -9.50 -7.26
N VAL A 54 15.42 -8.48 -7.17
CA VAL A 54 13.98 -8.60 -6.94
C VAL A 54 13.22 -8.68 -8.27
N ASP A 55 12.32 -9.67 -8.41
CA ASP A 55 11.36 -9.78 -9.52
C ASP A 55 9.92 -9.68 -8.98
N MET A 56 9.27 -8.57 -9.30
CA MET A 56 7.87 -8.29 -8.95
C MET A 56 6.91 -8.64 -10.08
N GLN A 57 7.39 -9.00 -11.27
CA GLN A 57 6.56 -9.36 -12.41
C GLN A 57 6.11 -10.82 -12.35
N ASP A 58 6.98 -11.73 -11.94
CA ASP A 58 6.57 -13.11 -11.64
C ASP A 58 5.81 -13.16 -10.29
N ARG A 59 4.61 -13.74 -10.29
CA ARG A 59 3.74 -13.75 -9.10
C ARG A 59 4.33 -14.56 -7.95
N ALA A 60 5.01 -15.66 -8.23
CA ALA A 60 5.56 -16.52 -7.19
C ALA A 60 6.81 -15.88 -6.58
N ALA A 61 7.69 -15.30 -7.40
CA ALA A 61 8.82 -14.51 -6.95
C ALA A 61 8.35 -13.30 -6.12
N ALA A 62 7.38 -12.54 -6.64
CA ALA A 62 6.81 -11.40 -5.94
C ALA A 62 6.25 -11.79 -4.57
N TYR A 63 5.53 -12.92 -4.46
CA TYR A 63 5.01 -13.41 -3.18
C TYR A 63 6.13 -13.76 -2.19
N ALA A 64 7.19 -14.40 -2.67
CA ALA A 64 8.32 -14.82 -1.83
C ALA A 64 9.05 -13.64 -1.18
N GLU A 65 8.97 -12.44 -1.77
CA GLU A 65 9.49 -11.20 -1.16
C GLU A 65 8.72 -10.82 0.11
N TRP A 66 7.47 -11.28 0.26
CA TRP A 66 6.61 -11.03 1.44
C TRP A 66 6.53 -12.21 2.41
N ASP A 67 7.14 -13.36 2.09
CA ASP A 67 7.05 -14.64 2.84
C ASP A 67 7.86 -14.64 4.16
N ASP A 68 7.95 -13.48 4.81
CA ASP A 68 8.49 -13.35 6.15
C ASP A 68 7.36 -13.56 7.17
N VAL A 69 7.59 -14.44 8.14
CA VAL A 69 6.61 -14.87 9.16
C VAL A 69 6.12 -13.70 10.04
N ASP A 70 6.86 -12.59 10.04
CA ASP A 70 6.57 -11.39 10.81
C ASP A 70 6.25 -10.18 9.90
N ALA A 71 5.67 -10.40 8.71
CA ALA A 71 5.43 -9.35 7.72
C ALA A 71 4.65 -8.10 8.23
N LYS A 72 3.94 -8.18 9.36
CA LYS A 72 3.34 -6.99 10.01
C LYS A 72 4.29 -6.23 10.91
N GLU A 73 5.08 -6.92 11.70
CA GLU A 73 5.96 -6.30 12.70
C GLU A 73 7.24 -5.78 12.02
N PHE A 74 7.74 -6.51 11.03
CA PHE A 74 9.08 -6.27 10.46
C PHE A 74 9.16 -6.29 8.94
N SER A 75 8.04 -6.36 8.18
CA SER A 75 8.17 -6.35 6.71
C SER A 75 8.86 -5.08 6.24
N ALA A 76 10.09 -5.26 5.77
CA ALA A 76 10.85 -4.23 5.11
C ALA A 76 10.07 -3.69 3.90
N ILE A 77 9.32 -4.54 3.19
CA ILE A 77 8.56 -4.14 2.01
C ILE A 77 7.33 -3.32 2.38
N TYR A 78 6.59 -3.68 3.42
CA TYR A 78 5.45 -2.89 3.87
C TYR A 78 5.89 -1.50 4.34
N GLY A 79 6.98 -1.42 5.11
CA GLY A 79 7.59 -0.14 5.47
C GLY A 79 8.11 0.65 4.27
N LEU A 80 8.70 -0.03 3.27
CA LEU A 80 9.17 0.60 2.03
C LEU A 80 8.04 1.23 1.23
N ILE A 81 6.85 0.65 1.19
CA ILE A 81 5.73 1.23 0.42
C ILE A 81 4.98 2.33 1.17
N GLY A 82 5.37 2.64 2.42
CA GLY A 82 4.74 3.66 3.26
C GLY A 82 3.75 3.12 4.29
N GLY A 83 3.70 1.80 4.49
CA GLY A 83 2.95 1.19 5.57
C GLY A 83 3.56 1.50 6.94
N GLU A 84 2.70 1.66 7.94
CA GLU A 84 3.15 1.83 9.33
C GLU A 84 3.74 0.51 9.85
N VAL A 85 5.03 0.51 10.18
CA VAL A 85 5.77 -0.62 10.75
C VAL A 85 6.47 -0.19 12.04
N ASP A 86 6.71 -1.13 12.96
CA ASP A 86 7.59 -0.87 14.09
C ASP A 86 9.04 -0.73 13.59
N THR A 87 9.47 0.51 13.40
CA THR A 87 10.81 0.83 12.88
C THR A 87 11.93 0.53 13.88
N SER A 88 11.63 0.07 15.10
CA SER A 88 12.67 -0.27 16.08
C SER A 88 13.57 -1.44 15.64
N ALA A 89 13.12 -2.26 14.68
CA ALA A 89 13.87 -3.39 14.13
C ALA A 89 14.14 -3.33 12.62
N VAL A 90 13.63 -2.31 11.90
CA VAL A 90 13.75 -2.21 10.43
C VAL A 90 14.68 -1.07 10.03
N VAL A 91 15.77 -1.40 9.33
CA VAL A 91 16.63 -0.40 8.67
C VAL A 91 16.03 -0.04 7.31
N LEU A 92 15.40 1.13 7.20
CA LEU A 92 14.92 1.65 5.92
C LEU A 92 16.09 2.20 5.08
N PRO A 93 16.12 2.01 3.75
CA PRO A 93 17.17 2.57 2.89
C PRO A 93 17.08 4.09 2.76
N GLU A 94 18.20 4.76 2.46
CA GLU A 94 18.31 6.24 2.31
C GLU A 94 17.31 6.85 1.30
N ALA A 95 16.82 6.06 0.33
CA ALA A 95 15.80 6.49 -0.64
C ALA A 95 14.41 6.72 0.01
N GLY A 96 14.17 6.18 1.20
CA GLY A 96 13.03 6.46 2.05
C GLY A 96 11.72 5.74 1.70
N ARG A 97 11.52 5.27 0.46
CA ARG A 97 10.34 4.46 0.05
C ARG A 97 10.47 3.85 -1.36
N MET A 98 9.57 2.94 -1.70
CA MET A 98 9.26 2.47 -3.05
C MET A 98 7.76 2.68 -3.37
N PRO A 99 7.37 2.87 -4.64
CA PRO A 99 8.22 3.10 -5.82
C PRO A 99 8.92 4.47 -5.79
N LEU A 100 10.04 4.58 -6.51
CA LEU A 100 10.82 5.83 -6.58
C LEU A 100 10.13 6.92 -7.42
N ASP A 101 9.43 6.52 -8.48
CA ASP A 101 8.84 7.45 -9.45
C ASP A 101 7.58 8.14 -8.91
N SER A 102 6.77 7.41 -8.15
CA SER A 102 5.58 7.95 -7.48
C SER A 102 5.26 7.12 -6.23
N PRO A 103 4.87 7.75 -5.11
CA PRO A 103 4.38 7.01 -3.95
C PRO A 103 3.16 6.16 -4.33
N LEU A 104 3.02 5.01 -3.67
CA LEU A 104 1.82 4.21 -3.79
C LEU A 104 0.61 4.97 -3.20
N PRO A 105 -0.59 4.92 -3.80
CA PRO A 105 -1.78 5.51 -3.22
C PRO A 105 -2.08 4.94 -1.84
N GLU A 106 -2.55 5.78 -0.91
CA GLU A 106 -2.89 5.36 0.46
C GLU A 106 -3.87 4.17 0.47
N ALA A 107 -4.88 4.18 -0.41
CA ALA A 107 -5.83 3.08 -0.50
C ALA A 107 -5.16 1.75 -0.86
N ASP A 108 -4.14 1.76 -1.70
CA ASP A 108 -3.38 0.56 -2.12
C ASP A 108 -2.50 0.05 -0.97
N ILE A 109 -1.84 0.97 -0.24
CA ILE A 109 -1.09 0.64 0.97
C ILE A 109 -2.03 -0.01 2.00
N LEU A 110 -3.21 0.57 2.24
CA LEU A 110 -4.20 0.03 3.17
C LEU A 110 -4.80 -1.30 2.69
N LEU A 111 -4.93 -1.54 1.38
CA LEU A 111 -5.37 -2.83 0.85
C LEU A 111 -4.30 -3.92 1.10
N ILE A 112 -3.02 -3.60 0.85
CA ILE A 112 -1.90 -4.50 1.16
C ILE A 112 -1.84 -4.76 2.66
N GLY A 113 -1.99 -3.72 3.48
CA GLY A 113 -2.08 -3.83 4.93
C GLY A 113 -3.21 -4.77 5.37
N ARG A 114 -4.40 -4.69 4.75
CA ARG A 114 -5.50 -5.63 5.02
C ARG A 114 -5.19 -7.07 4.64
N TRP A 115 -4.56 -7.30 3.49
CA TRP A 115 -4.16 -8.64 3.07
C TRP A 115 -3.12 -9.26 4.01
N ILE A 116 -2.12 -8.46 4.42
CA ILE A 116 -1.19 -8.87 5.48
C ILE A 116 -1.99 -9.10 6.77
N ASP A 117 -3.00 -8.26 7.04
CA ASP A 117 -3.84 -8.37 8.23
C ASP A 117 -4.56 -9.71 8.37
N ASP A 118 -5.04 -10.19 7.23
CA ASP A 118 -5.79 -11.43 7.05
C ASP A 118 -4.87 -12.67 6.91
N GLY A 119 -3.55 -12.51 7.08
CA GLY A 119 -2.60 -13.62 7.14
C GLY A 119 -1.70 -13.77 5.91
N ALA A 120 -1.68 -12.77 5.03
CA ALA A 120 -0.80 -12.72 3.85
C ALA A 120 -0.88 -13.98 2.96
N GLU A 121 -2.06 -14.58 2.82
CA GLU A 121 -2.22 -15.82 2.07
C GLU A 121 -1.88 -15.65 0.57
N ASN A 122 -1.27 -16.69 -0.03
CA ASN A 122 -1.06 -16.78 -1.47
C ASN A 122 -2.33 -17.26 -2.20
N ASN A 123 -3.33 -16.38 -2.30
CA ASN A 123 -4.66 -16.69 -2.85
C ASN A 123 -5.08 -15.78 -4.02
#